data_AF-A0A3B1AVR4-F1
#
_entry.id   AF-A0A3B1AVR4-F1
#
_cell.length_a   1.000
_cell.length_b   1.000
_cell.length_c   1.000
_cell.angle_alpha   90.00
_cell.angle_beta   90.00
_cell.angle_gamma   90.00
#
_symmetry.space_group_name_H-M   'P 1'
#
loop_
_entity.id
_entity.type
_entity.pdbx_description
1 polymer ?
#
loop_
_entity_poly.entity_id
_entity_poly.type
_entity_poly.pdbx_seq_one_letter_code
_entity_poly.pdbx_strand_id
1 'polypeptide(L)'
;MTITEIPLLLLLVLAHLMGDFILQKSDWIDERYAKHWKSKRLYIHFIIHSFLTLVVLGFMMPSSWQLLGFALIIGTTHFLIDLIKSYLNKTDIIWFVIDQLAHLLVIFFIWIMVSDQWILLGHMAELALNEKTLLTIVAYFIVIWPFSIIISFICQRWAAEVTGMGSLSNAGRIIGQIERFLILTFIIAGQFTAIGFLLAAKSILRFGDSKEINHRKINEYILIGTMTSFSITIAFGLFIKMLIDRL
;
A
#
# COMPACT_ATOMS: atom_id res chain seq x y z
N MET A 1 -26.19 -8.29 -18.03
CA MET A 1 -24.93 -8.85 -17.49
C MET A 1 -23.81 -8.35 -18.36
N THR A 2 -23.21 -7.28 -17.88
CA THR A 2 -22.51 -6.18 -18.53
C THR A 2 -21.00 -6.42 -18.42
N ILE A 3 -20.44 -7.08 -19.43
CA ILE A 3 -18.99 -7.37 -19.51
C ILE A 3 -18.15 -6.06 -19.55
N THR A 4 -18.76 -4.87 -19.47
CA THR A 4 -18.16 -3.56 -19.67
C THR A 4 -17.82 -2.78 -18.38
N GLU A 5 -18.22 -3.23 -17.20
CA GLU A 5 -18.06 -2.44 -15.95
C GLU A 5 -16.63 -2.51 -15.40
N ILE A 6 -16.17 -3.70 -15.02
CA ILE A 6 -14.81 -3.88 -14.48
C ILE A 6 -13.73 -3.52 -15.51
N PRO A 7 -13.84 -3.90 -16.80
CA PRO A 7 -12.84 -3.51 -17.79
C PRO A 7 -12.72 -1.99 -17.96
N LEU A 8 -13.82 -1.23 -17.80
CA LEU A 8 -13.76 0.24 -17.83
C LEU A 8 -12.90 0.77 -16.68
N LEU A 9 -13.13 0.30 -15.44
CA LEU A 9 -12.32 0.70 -14.29
C LEU A 9 -10.84 0.36 -14.51
N LEU A 10 -10.54 -0.86 -14.97
CA LEU A 10 -9.18 -1.30 -15.22
C LEU A 10 -8.48 -0.48 -16.31
N LEU A 11 -9.19 -0.14 -17.39
CA LEU A 11 -8.64 0.71 -18.46
C LEU A 11 -8.43 2.16 -18.02
N LEU A 12 -9.31 2.72 -17.18
CA LEU A 12 -9.12 4.05 -16.60
C LEU A 12 -7.93 4.07 -15.64
N VAL A 13 -7.79 3.05 -14.79
CA VAL A 13 -6.61 2.89 -13.92
C VAL A 13 -5.35 2.70 -14.77
N LEU A 14 -5.40 1.92 -15.85
CA LEU A 14 -4.27 1.73 -16.75
C LEU A 14 -3.88 3.05 -17.43
N ALA A 15 -4.84 3.83 -17.92
CA ALA A 15 -4.60 5.16 -18.48
C ALA A 15 -3.91 6.09 -17.47
N HIS A 16 -4.36 6.10 -16.21
CA HIS A 16 -3.71 6.83 -15.13
C HIS A 16 -2.26 6.38 -14.90
N LEU A 17 -2.04 5.07 -14.77
CA LEU A 17 -0.71 4.51 -14.58
C LEU A 17 0.23 4.83 -15.74
N MET A 18 -0.25 4.76 -16.98
CA MET A 18 0.49 5.16 -18.17
C MET A 18 0.85 6.66 -18.13
N GLY A 19 -0.11 7.52 -17.77
CA GLY A 19 0.11 8.95 -17.62
C GLY A 19 1.20 9.28 -16.60
N ASP A 20 1.05 8.80 -15.36
CA ASP A 20 1.91 9.19 -14.23
C ASP A 20 3.27 8.48 -14.20
N PHE A 21 3.36 7.22 -14.64
CA PHE A 21 4.59 6.43 -14.49
C PHE A 21 5.36 6.18 -15.79
N ILE A 22 4.70 6.26 -16.95
CA ILE A 22 5.34 6.00 -18.24
C ILE A 22 5.57 7.30 -19.03
N LEU A 23 4.55 8.16 -19.10
CA LEU A 23 4.58 9.37 -19.93
C LEU A 23 5.12 10.60 -19.19
N GLN A 24 4.94 10.67 -17.87
CA GLN A 24 5.51 11.73 -17.04
C GLN A 24 7.01 11.48 -16.80
N LYS A 25 7.84 12.40 -17.29
CA LYS A 25 9.29 12.34 -17.13
C LYS A 25 9.75 13.03 -15.83
N SER A 26 10.93 12.64 -15.32
CA SER A 26 11.48 13.21 -14.08
C SER A 26 11.72 14.72 -14.15
N ASP A 27 12.14 15.25 -15.30
CA ASP A 27 12.34 16.68 -15.52
C ASP A 27 11.03 17.49 -15.42
N TRP A 28 9.88 16.87 -15.73
CA TRP A 28 8.57 17.50 -15.59
C TRP A 28 8.18 17.63 -14.13
N ILE A 29 8.49 16.61 -13.33
CA ILE A 29 8.27 16.61 -11.89
C ILE A 29 9.14 17.70 -11.26
N ASP A 30 10.42 17.77 -11.61
CA ASP A 30 11.34 18.79 -11.11
C ASP A 30 10.86 20.20 -11.45
N GLU A 31 10.43 20.44 -12.69
CA GLU A 31 9.88 21.73 -13.12
C GLU A 31 8.57 22.06 -12.39
N ARG A 32 7.69 21.07 -12.18
CA ARG A 32 6.43 21.25 -11.44
C ARG A 32 6.68 21.69 -10.00
N TYR A 33 7.61 21.07 -9.28
CA TYR A 33 7.95 21.50 -7.91
C TYR A 33 8.68 22.85 -7.86
N ALA A 34 9.41 23.23 -8.92
CA ALA A 34 10.13 24.51 -8.96
C ALA A 34 9.23 25.69 -9.35
N LYS A 35 8.23 25.47 -10.23
CA LYS A 35 7.41 26.54 -10.84
C LYS A 35 5.93 26.48 -10.46
N HIS A 36 5.47 25.39 -9.83
CA HIS A 36 4.08 25.17 -9.42
C HIS A 36 3.10 25.44 -10.58
N TRP A 37 2.10 26.31 -10.36
CA TRP A 37 1.10 26.68 -11.36
C TRP A 37 1.68 27.32 -12.64
N LYS A 38 2.92 27.82 -12.61
CA LYS A 38 3.62 28.37 -13.78
C LYS A 38 4.34 27.30 -14.61
N SER A 39 4.36 26.04 -14.17
CA SER A 39 4.98 24.94 -14.90
C SER A 39 4.16 24.61 -16.15
N LYS A 40 4.75 24.78 -17.33
CA LYS A 40 4.11 24.38 -18.59
C LYS A 40 3.88 22.87 -18.67
N ARG A 41 4.75 22.09 -18.04
CA ARG A 41 4.68 20.63 -18.00
C ARG A 41 3.45 20.12 -17.26
N LEU A 42 2.98 20.86 -16.26
CA LEU A 42 1.74 20.55 -15.55
C LEU A 42 0.52 20.59 -16.48
N TYR A 43 0.43 21.59 -17.36
CA TYR A 43 -0.65 21.68 -18.35
C TYR A 43 -0.54 20.63 -19.46
N ILE A 44 0.67 20.27 -19.87
CA ILE A 44 0.88 19.16 -20.82
C ILE A 44 0.41 17.85 -20.17
N HIS A 45 0.72 17.64 -18.90
CA HIS A 45 0.29 16.46 -18.14
C HIS A 45 -1.25 16.37 -18.03
N PHE A 46 -1.90 17.49 -17.75
CA PHE A 46 -3.36 17.62 -17.81
C PHE A 46 -3.94 17.18 -19.16
N ILE A 47 -3.36 17.64 -20.28
CA ILE A 47 -3.81 17.28 -21.63
C ILE A 47 -3.62 15.78 -21.87
N ILE A 48 -2.51 15.19 -21.44
CA ILE A 48 -2.25 13.75 -21.58
C ILE A 48 -3.31 12.94 -20.85
N HIS A 49 -3.59 13.25 -19.58
CA HIS A 49 -4.59 12.52 -18.80
C HIS A 49 -6.00 12.69 -19.35
N SER A 50 -6.36 13.89 -19.78
CA SER A 50 -7.65 14.15 -20.45
C SER A 50 -7.77 13.34 -21.75
N PHE A 51 -6.70 13.29 -22.55
CA PHE A 51 -6.68 12.56 -23.82
C PHE A 51 -6.76 11.04 -23.62
N LEU A 52 -5.94 10.47 -22.73
CA LEU A 52 -5.95 9.03 -22.45
C LEU A 52 -7.32 8.58 -21.92
N THR A 53 -7.91 9.38 -21.03
CA THR A 53 -9.26 9.13 -20.52
C THR A 53 -10.30 9.17 -21.64
N LEU A 54 -10.22 10.16 -22.53
CA LEU A 54 -11.12 10.27 -23.67
C LEU A 54 -11.00 9.07 -24.62
N VAL A 55 -9.79 8.57 -24.86
CA VAL A 55 -9.55 7.36 -25.68
C VAL A 55 -10.22 6.14 -25.05
N VAL A 56 -10.02 5.92 -23.74
CA VAL A 56 -10.65 4.80 -23.01
C VAL A 56 -12.17 4.90 -23.05
N LEU A 57 -12.72 6.07 -22.70
CA LEU A 57 -14.16 6.28 -22.68
C LEU A 57 -14.78 6.15 -24.08
N GLY A 58 -14.13 6.72 -25.12
CA GLY A 58 -14.60 6.63 -26.49
C GLY A 58 -14.60 5.21 -27.05
N PHE A 59 -13.66 4.37 -26.64
CA PHE A 59 -13.62 2.96 -26.99
C PHE A 59 -14.70 2.14 -26.26
N MET A 60 -14.87 2.38 -24.96
CA MET A 60 -15.80 1.60 -24.12
C MET A 60 -17.27 2.03 -24.27
N MET A 61 -17.52 3.30 -24.61
CA MET A 61 -18.85 3.90 -24.70
C MET A 61 -18.97 4.76 -25.97
N PRO A 62 -18.89 4.15 -27.15
CA PRO A 62 -19.05 4.87 -28.41
C PRO A 62 -20.42 5.59 -28.43
N SER A 63 -20.43 6.83 -28.92
CA SER A 63 -21.62 7.67 -29.13
C SER A 63 -22.25 8.34 -27.90
N SER A 64 -21.61 8.33 -26.72
CA SER A 64 -22.03 9.21 -25.62
C SER A 64 -21.50 10.63 -25.80
N TRP A 65 -22.37 11.63 -25.64
CA TRP A 65 -21.97 13.05 -25.67
C TRP A 65 -21.29 13.49 -24.35
N GLN A 66 -21.40 12.67 -23.29
CA GLN A 66 -20.89 12.97 -21.96
C GLN A 66 -19.39 12.64 -21.80
N LEU A 67 -18.79 11.94 -22.76
CA LEU A 67 -17.38 11.46 -22.70
C LEU A 67 -16.40 12.61 -22.47
N LEU A 68 -16.57 13.72 -23.18
CA LEU A 68 -15.71 14.90 -23.03
C LEU A 68 -15.84 15.51 -21.62
N GLY A 69 -17.04 15.51 -21.04
CA GLY A 69 -17.28 15.99 -19.68
C GLY A 69 -16.51 15.17 -18.65
N PHE A 70 -16.62 13.84 -18.69
CA PHE A 70 -15.90 12.95 -17.76
C PHE A 70 -14.39 13.02 -17.94
N ALA A 71 -13.89 13.07 -19.18
CA ALA A 71 -12.47 13.24 -19.46
C ALA A 71 -11.91 14.56 -18.91
N LEU A 72 -12.66 15.66 -19.05
CA LEU A 72 -12.28 16.97 -18.50
C LEU A 72 -12.34 17.00 -16.97
N ILE A 73 -13.30 16.31 -16.35
CA ILE A 73 -13.36 16.19 -14.88
C ILE A 73 -12.12 15.47 -14.38
N ILE A 74 -11.82 14.26 -14.89
CA ILE A 74 -10.64 13.48 -14.49
C ILE A 74 -9.37 14.29 -14.70
N GLY A 75 -9.19 14.88 -15.89
CA GLY A 75 -8.04 15.72 -16.19
C GLY A 75 -7.91 16.88 -15.22
N THR A 76 -8.98 17.63 -14.97
CA THR A 76 -8.96 18.83 -14.14
C THR A 76 -8.69 18.48 -12.68
N THR A 77 -9.31 17.43 -12.14
CA THR A 77 -9.00 16.95 -10.80
C THR A 77 -7.56 16.47 -10.70
N HIS A 78 -7.04 15.77 -11.71
CA HIS A 78 -5.65 15.33 -11.75
C HIS A 78 -4.71 16.53 -11.68
N PHE A 79 -4.93 17.54 -12.53
CA PHE A 79 -4.21 18.81 -12.53
C PHE A 79 -4.22 19.49 -11.15
N LEU A 80 -5.38 19.57 -10.50
CA LEU A 80 -5.52 20.21 -9.19
C LEU A 80 -4.78 19.44 -8.09
N ILE A 81 -4.88 18.11 -8.09
CA ILE A 81 -4.17 17.25 -7.12
C ILE A 81 -2.65 17.40 -7.31
N ASP A 82 -2.16 17.32 -8.54
CA ASP A 82 -0.74 17.50 -8.87
C ASP A 82 -0.23 18.90 -8.51
N LEU A 83 -1.06 19.92 -8.72
CA LEU A 83 -0.75 21.29 -8.34
C LEU A 83 -0.63 21.43 -6.82
N ILE A 84 -1.60 20.91 -6.06
CA ILE A 84 -1.55 20.92 -4.58
C ILE A 84 -0.30 20.18 -4.10
N LYS A 85 -0.04 18.98 -4.64
CA LYS A 85 1.15 18.18 -4.31
C LYS A 85 2.45 18.95 -4.55
N SER A 86 2.51 19.79 -5.60
CA SER A 86 3.70 20.57 -5.92
C SER A 86 4.12 21.56 -4.82
N TYR A 87 3.21 21.96 -3.94
CA TYR A 87 3.50 22.82 -2.78
C TYR A 87 3.92 22.06 -1.52
N LEU A 88 3.92 20.72 -1.57
CA LEU A 88 4.26 19.84 -0.45
C LEU A 88 5.69 19.33 -0.56
N ASN A 89 6.14 18.59 0.45
CA ASN A 89 7.49 18.04 0.47
C ASN A 89 7.65 16.93 -0.57
N LYS A 90 8.49 17.18 -1.59
CA LYS A 90 8.76 16.27 -2.70
C LYS A 90 9.32 14.90 -2.25
N THR A 91 10.10 14.85 -1.18
CA THR A 91 10.81 13.62 -0.77
C THR A 91 10.01 12.75 0.20
N ASP A 92 8.86 13.22 0.67
CA ASP A 92 8.04 12.48 1.61
C ASP A 92 7.10 11.52 0.87
N ILE A 93 7.26 10.21 1.14
CA ILE A 93 6.46 9.16 0.54
C ILE A 93 4.98 9.26 0.90
N ILE A 94 4.64 9.86 2.05
CA ILE A 94 3.25 10.01 2.49
C ILE A 94 2.48 10.86 1.48
N TRP A 95 3.05 11.97 1.02
CA TRP A 95 2.42 12.83 0.00
C TRP A 95 2.36 12.17 -1.37
N PHE A 96 3.31 11.29 -1.69
CA PHE A 96 3.22 10.47 -2.88
C PHE A 96 2.04 9.49 -2.80
N VAL A 97 1.85 8.80 -1.67
CA VAL A 97 0.74 7.85 -1.49
C VAL A 97 -0.62 8.56 -1.47
N ILE A 98 -0.75 9.67 -0.74
CA ILE A 98 -1.99 10.46 -0.68
C ILE A 98 -2.41 10.96 -2.07
N ASP A 99 -1.45 11.44 -2.86
CA ASP A 99 -1.67 11.86 -4.24
C ASP A 99 -2.24 10.72 -5.11
N GLN A 100 -1.61 9.55 -5.09
CA GLN A 100 -2.09 8.40 -5.87
C GLN A 100 -3.46 7.91 -5.42
N LEU A 101 -3.74 7.91 -4.11
CA LEU A 101 -5.07 7.60 -3.59
C LEU A 101 -6.11 8.62 -4.04
N ALA A 102 -5.79 9.92 -4.05
CA ALA A 102 -6.71 10.96 -4.50
C ALA A 102 -7.07 10.78 -5.98
N HIS A 103 -6.10 10.50 -6.86
CA HIS A 103 -6.36 10.22 -8.28
C HIS A 103 -7.22 8.97 -8.47
N LEU A 104 -6.91 7.88 -7.77
CA LEU A 104 -7.69 6.65 -7.84
C LEU A 104 -9.13 6.83 -7.32
N LEU A 105 -9.34 7.66 -6.29
CA LEU A 105 -10.68 7.98 -5.79
C LEU A 105 -11.53 8.71 -6.82
N VAL A 106 -10.94 9.67 -7.56
CA VAL A 106 -11.65 10.35 -8.66
C VAL A 106 -12.02 9.35 -9.74
N ILE A 107 -11.08 8.51 -10.17
CA ILE A 107 -11.32 7.49 -11.20
C ILE A 107 -12.44 6.53 -10.77
N PHE A 108 -12.39 6.07 -9.52
CA PHE A 108 -13.40 5.18 -8.95
C PHE A 108 -14.77 5.85 -8.90
N PHE A 109 -14.84 7.12 -8.51
CA PHE A 109 -16.10 7.89 -8.49
C PHE A 109 -16.69 8.05 -9.90
N ILE A 110 -15.86 8.43 -10.88
CA ILE A 110 -16.30 8.56 -12.28
C ILE A 110 -16.74 7.22 -12.84
N TRP A 111 -16.03 6.14 -12.51
CA TRP A 111 -16.43 4.80 -12.89
C TRP A 111 -17.81 4.44 -12.33
N ILE A 112 -18.10 4.68 -11.05
CA ILE A 112 -19.43 4.46 -10.46
C ILE A 112 -20.49 5.26 -11.20
N MET A 113 -20.26 6.56 -11.45
CA MET A 113 -21.22 7.42 -12.14
C MET A 113 -21.53 6.92 -13.56
N VAL A 114 -20.51 6.45 -14.27
CA VAL A 114 -20.62 6.03 -15.67
C VAL A 114 -21.23 4.63 -15.79
N SER A 115 -20.95 3.73 -14.84
CA SER A 115 -21.40 2.33 -14.86
C SER A 115 -22.65 2.06 -14.00
N ASP A 116 -23.20 3.11 -13.38
CA ASP A 116 -24.37 3.08 -12.49
C ASP A 116 -24.22 2.10 -11.30
N GLN A 117 -23.00 1.94 -10.80
CA GLN A 117 -22.66 0.97 -9.74
C GLN A 117 -22.88 1.51 -8.32
N TRP A 118 -23.86 2.38 -8.12
CA TRP A 118 -24.13 2.96 -6.80
C TRP A 118 -24.52 1.90 -5.75
N ILE A 119 -25.16 0.81 -6.18
CA ILE A 119 -25.50 -0.34 -5.31
C ILE A 119 -24.23 -1.00 -4.75
N LEU A 120 -23.14 -1.03 -5.52
CA LEU A 120 -21.88 -1.62 -5.08
C LEU A 120 -21.31 -0.91 -3.84
N LEU A 121 -21.54 0.41 -3.68
CA LEU A 121 -21.14 1.12 -2.47
C LEU A 121 -21.84 0.57 -1.22
N GLY A 122 -23.12 0.20 -1.34
CA GLY A 122 -23.87 -0.48 -0.29
C GLY A 122 -23.25 -1.82 0.07
N HIS A 123 -22.98 -2.67 -0.93
CA HIS A 123 -22.31 -3.95 -0.71
C HIS A 123 -20.89 -3.80 -0.13
N MET A 124 -20.13 -2.79 -0.53
CA MET A 124 -18.82 -2.49 0.03
C MET A 124 -18.90 -2.07 1.49
N ALA A 125 -19.90 -1.26 1.85
CA ALA A 125 -20.15 -0.88 3.24
C ALA A 125 -20.55 -2.09 4.10
N GLU A 126 -21.43 -2.96 3.59
CA GLU A 126 -21.81 -4.20 4.26
C GLU A 126 -20.61 -5.14 4.43
N LEU A 127 -19.78 -5.31 3.40
CA LEU A 127 -18.56 -6.10 3.48
C LEU A 127 -17.56 -5.52 4.49
N ALA A 128 -17.41 -4.19 4.52
CA ALA A 128 -16.52 -3.50 5.45
C ALA A 128 -16.96 -3.65 6.91
N LEU A 129 -18.28 -3.68 7.15
CA LEU A 129 -18.89 -3.84 8.47
C LEU A 129 -19.16 -5.31 8.84
N ASN A 130 -18.83 -6.26 7.97
CA ASN A 130 -18.97 -7.67 8.25
C ASN A 130 -18.06 -8.09 9.41
N GLU A 131 -18.57 -8.97 10.28
CA GLU A 131 -17.87 -9.43 11.48
C GLU A 131 -16.49 -10.05 11.17
N LYS A 132 -16.37 -10.82 10.07
CA LYS A 132 -15.09 -11.40 9.63
C LYS A 132 -14.11 -10.33 9.18
N THR A 133 -14.58 -9.34 8.43
CA THR A 133 -13.76 -8.23 7.95
C THR A 133 -13.26 -7.38 9.12
N LEU A 134 -14.15 -7.01 10.04
CA LEU A 134 -13.78 -6.23 11.24
C LEU A 134 -12.80 -7.00 12.13
N LEU A 135 -13.05 -8.29 12.38
CA LEU A 135 -12.13 -9.15 13.12
C LEU A 135 -10.75 -9.21 12.46
N THR A 136 -10.71 -9.32 11.14
CA THR A 136 -9.46 -9.33 10.36
C THR A 136 -8.71 -8.00 10.50
N ILE A 137 -9.40 -6.86 10.37
CA ILE A 137 -8.82 -5.52 10.54
C ILE A 137 -8.24 -5.35 11.94
N VAL A 138 -8.99 -5.74 12.97
CA VAL A 138 -8.54 -5.69 14.37
C VAL A 138 -7.31 -6.58 14.59
N ALA A 139 -7.30 -7.79 13.99
CA ALA A 139 -6.15 -8.69 14.08
C ALA A 139 -4.88 -8.06 13.48
N TYR A 140 -4.96 -7.45 12.29
CA TYR A 140 -3.83 -6.72 11.70
C TYR A 140 -3.37 -5.56 12.58
N PHE A 141 -4.32 -4.80 13.16
CA PHE A 141 -3.98 -3.70 14.07
C PHE A 141 -3.16 -4.21 15.27
N ILE A 142 -3.64 -5.28 15.92
CA ILE A 142 -2.98 -5.91 17.09
C ILE A 142 -1.55 -6.36 16.74
N VAL A 143 -1.40 -7.02 15.59
CA VAL A 143 -0.14 -7.63 15.16
C VAL A 143 0.90 -6.57 14.72
N ILE A 144 0.46 -5.45 14.14
CA ILE A 144 1.35 -4.37 13.70
C ILE A 144 1.79 -3.48 14.88
N TRP A 145 0.86 -3.10 15.77
CA TRP A 145 1.14 -2.10 16.81
C TRP A 145 1.35 -2.70 18.20
N PRO A 146 0.32 -3.23 18.91
CA PRO A 146 0.50 -3.87 20.22
C PRO A 146 1.60 -4.93 20.27
N PHE A 147 1.68 -5.83 19.30
CA PHE A 147 2.72 -6.88 19.31
C PHE A 147 4.13 -6.30 19.16
N SER A 148 4.31 -5.23 18.38
CA SER A 148 5.61 -4.53 18.31
C SER A 148 6.06 -4.07 19.69
N ILE A 149 5.13 -3.54 20.49
CA ILE A 149 5.40 -3.05 21.85
C ILE A 149 5.73 -4.23 22.77
N ILE A 150 4.89 -5.28 22.79
CA ILE A 150 5.10 -6.48 23.62
C ILE A 150 6.46 -7.12 23.33
N ILE A 151 6.80 -7.32 22.06
CA ILE A 151 8.08 -7.92 21.65
C ILE A 151 9.24 -7.03 22.07
N SER A 152 9.12 -5.70 21.95
CA SER A 152 10.18 -4.79 22.41
C SER A 152 10.43 -4.90 23.91
N PHE A 153 9.39 -5.08 24.72
CA PHE A 153 9.53 -5.32 26.16
C PHE A 153 10.18 -6.68 26.46
N ILE A 154 9.73 -7.75 25.80
CA ILE A 154 10.33 -9.08 25.98
C ILE A 154 11.82 -9.06 25.64
N CYS A 155 12.18 -8.41 24.52
CA CYS A 155 13.55 -8.40 24.03
C CYS A 155 14.44 -7.33 24.68
N GLN A 156 13.90 -6.49 25.57
CA GLN A 156 14.62 -5.34 26.15
C GLN A 156 15.92 -5.75 26.85
N ARG A 157 15.92 -6.90 27.55
CA ARG A 157 17.11 -7.42 28.23
C ARG A 157 18.29 -7.64 27.26
N TRP A 158 18.03 -8.28 26.12
CA TRP A 158 19.05 -8.55 25.11
C TRP A 158 19.42 -7.29 24.31
N ALA A 159 18.45 -6.38 24.11
CA ALA A 159 18.72 -5.10 23.47
C ALA A 159 19.72 -4.26 24.28
N ALA A 160 19.65 -4.30 25.62
CA ALA A 160 20.54 -3.56 26.51
C ALA A 160 22.01 -4.03 26.45
N GLU A 161 22.27 -5.24 25.97
CA GLU A 161 23.63 -5.80 25.87
C GLU A 161 24.35 -5.42 24.57
N VAL A 162 23.66 -4.79 23.63
CA VAL A 162 24.15 -4.42 22.30
C VAL A 162 24.49 -2.93 22.24
N THR A 163 25.69 -2.59 21.75
CA THR A 163 26.12 -1.19 21.56
C THR A 163 26.07 -0.78 20.08
N GLY A 164 25.71 0.49 19.80
CA GLY A 164 25.79 1.06 18.44
C GLY A 164 24.56 0.91 17.53
N MET A 165 23.37 0.59 18.04
CA MET A 165 22.17 0.27 17.23
C MET A 165 21.37 1.47 16.64
N GLY A 166 21.87 2.71 16.71
CA GLY A 166 21.11 3.94 16.44
C GLY A 166 20.13 3.88 15.25
N SER A 167 20.64 3.85 14.02
CA SER A 167 19.80 3.83 12.80
C SER A 167 19.18 2.47 12.48
N LEU A 168 19.77 1.36 12.96
CA LEU A 168 19.24 0.01 12.75
C LEU A 168 17.96 -0.26 13.54
N SER A 169 17.74 0.43 14.66
CA SER A 169 16.58 0.20 15.54
C SER A 169 15.23 0.45 14.83
N ASN A 170 15.13 1.52 14.04
CA ASN A 170 13.91 1.85 13.29
C ASN A 170 13.69 0.89 12.11
N ALA A 171 14.76 0.50 11.40
CA ALA A 171 14.67 -0.48 10.32
C ALA A 171 14.20 -1.84 10.84
N GLY A 172 14.75 -2.31 11.97
CA GLY A 172 14.34 -3.56 12.60
C GLY A 172 12.86 -3.58 13.03
N ARG A 173 12.34 -2.45 13.52
CA ARG A 173 10.92 -2.30 13.86
C ARG A 173 10.02 -2.47 12.63
N ILE A 174 10.35 -1.78 11.53
CA ILE A 174 9.59 -1.86 10.27
C ILE A 174 9.66 -3.27 9.70
N ILE A 175 10.85 -3.89 9.67
CA ILE A 175 11.02 -5.28 9.22
C ILE A 175 10.11 -6.21 10.03
N GLY A 176 10.12 -6.09 11.36
CA GLY A 176 9.27 -6.90 12.22
C GLY A 176 7.77 -6.70 11.95
N GLN A 177 7.33 -5.47 11.67
CA GLN A 177 5.93 -5.19 11.32
C GLN A 177 5.54 -5.84 9.99
N ILE A 178 6.39 -5.75 8.97
CA ILE A 178 6.18 -6.37 7.66
C ILE A 178 6.10 -7.89 7.79
N GLU A 179 7.02 -8.50 8.52
CA GLU A 179 7.03 -9.96 8.73
C GLU A 179 5.75 -10.44 9.39
N ARG A 180 5.32 -9.75 10.45
CA ARG A 180 4.10 -10.14 11.15
C ARG A 180 2.85 -9.95 10.30
N PHE A 181 2.80 -8.88 9.49
CA PHE A 181 1.75 -8.68 8.49
C PHE A 181 1.71 -9.86 7.51
N LEU A 182 2.85 -10.29 6.97
CA LEU A 182 2.94 -11.42 6.05
C LEU A 182 2.54 -12.73 6.73
N ILE A 183 3.02 -13.00 7.94
CA ILE A 183 2.66 -14.22 8.69
C ILE A 183 1.15 -14.29 8.91
N LEU A 184 0.52 -13.22 9.40
CA LEU A 184 -0.93 -13.21 9.60
C LEU A 184 -1.69 -13.45 8.28
N THR A 185 -1.25 -12.78 7.20
CA THR A 185 -1.82 -12.97 5.86
C THR A 185 -1.74 -14.42 5.41
N PHE A 186 -0.56 -15.05 5.54
CA PHE A 186 -0.37 -16.44 5.15
C PHE A 186 -1.19 -17.41 6.00
N ILE A 187 -1.39 -17.14 7.29
CA ILE A 187 -2.24 -17.98 8.14
C ILE A 187 -3.71 -17.91 7.70
N ILE A 188 -4.23 -16.69 7.51
CA ILE A 188 -5.61 -16.48 7.06
C ILE A 188 -5.81 -17.11 5.67
N ALA A 189 -4.84 -16.96 4.76
CA ALA A 189 -4.86 -17.59 3.44
C ALA A 189 -4.61 -19.12 3.45
N GLY A 190 -4.30 -19.72 4.60
CA GLY A 190 -3.97 -21.14 4.73
C GLY A 190 -2.62 -21.56 4.13
N GLN A 191 -1.74 -20.61 3.82
CA GLN A 191 -0.45 -20.81 3.16
C GLN A 191 0.71 -21.00 4.16
N PHE A 192 0.65 -22.05 4.99
CA PHE A 192 1.68 -22.31 6.02
C PHE A 192 3.09 -22.50 5.45
N THR A 193 3.21 -23.02 4.22
CA THR A 193 4.49 -23.18 3.51
C THR A 193 5.21 -21.83 3.31
N ALA A 194 4.46 -20.76 3.05
CA ALA A 194 5.03 -19.42 2.84
C ALA A 194 5.67 -18.86 4.12
N ILE A 195 5.14 -19.21 5.30
CA ILE A 195 5.71 -18.86 6.60
C ILE A 195 7.06 -19.56 6.80
N GLY A 196 7.14 -20.84 6.42
CA GLY A 196 8.39 -21.60 6.43
C GLY A 196 9.45 -21.00 5.51
N PHE A 197 9.06 -20.54 4.31
CA PHE A 197 9.95 -19.84 3.39
C PHE A 197 10.46 -18.50 3.98
N LEU A 198 9.57 -17.71 4.59
CA LEU A 198 9.94 -16.45 5.25
C LEU A 198 10.97 -16.69 6.37
N LEU A 199 10.77 -17.73 7.19
CA LEU A 199 11.72 -18.16 8.23
C LEU A 199 13.08 -18.57 7.65
N ALA A 200 13.07 -19.36 6.58
CA ALA A 200 14.28 -19.84 5.92
C ALA A 200 15.09 -18.69 5.31
N ALA A 201 14.43 -17.79 4.57
CA ALA A 201 15.06 -16.61 3.98
C ALA A 201 15.75 -15.75 5.03
N LYS A 202 15.08 -15.51 6.17
CA LYS A 202 15.65 -14.73 7.28
C LYS A 202 16.84 -15.42 7.95
N SER A 203 16.83 -16.75 8.02
CA SER A 203 17.93 -17.53 8.59
C SER A 203 19.19 -17.48 7.72
N ILE A 204 19.04 -17.51 6.39
CA ILE A 204 20.15 -17.43 5.43
C ILE A 204 20.89 -16.09 5.53
N LEU A 205 20.15 -14.98 5.64
CA LEU A 205 20.72 -13.62 5.73
C LEU A 205 21.50 -13.37 7.04
N ARG A 206 21.39 -14.26 8.03
CA ARG A 206 22.12 -14.17 9.30
C ARG A 206 23.51 -14.83 9.25
N PHE A 207 23.80 -15.65 8.24
CA PHE A 207 25.10 -16.31 8.10
C PHE A 207 26.10 -15.39 7.39
N GLY A 208 26.69 -14.48 8.17
CA GLY A 208 27.90 -13.71 7.81
C GLY A 208 28.91 -13.85 8.95
N ASP A 209 30.10 -14.35 8.63
CA ASP A 209 31.16 -14.71 9.57
C ASP A 209 31.65 -13.48 10.35
N SER A 210 31.53 -13.47 11.68
CA SER A 210 32.18 -12.45 12.50
C SER A 210 32.52 -13.00 13.88
N LYS A 211 33.82 -13.10 14.17
CA LYS A 211 34.40 -13.55 15.45
C LYS A 211 34.26 -12.50 16.58
N GLU A 212 33.56 -11.39 16.33
CA GLU A 212 33.43 -10.28 17.26
C GLU A 212 32.25 -10.44 18.23
N ILE A 213 32.50 -10.18 19.51
CA ILE A 213 31.53 -10.35 20.61
C ILE A 213 30.27 -9.50 20.39
N ASN A 214 30.40 -8.27 19.87
CA ASN A 214 29.24 -7.39 19.64
C ASN A 214 28.32 -7.94 18.55
N HIS A 215 28.89 -8.47 17.46
CA HIS A 215 28.11 -9.10 16.40
C HIS A 215 27.37 -10.35 16.87
N ARG A 216 27.99 -11.14 17.77
CA ARG A 216 27.32 -12.29 18.38
C ARG A 216 26.07 -11.86 19.17
N LYS A 217 26.18 -10.83 20.00
CA LYS A 217 25.04 -10.29 20.77
C LYS A 217 23.93 -9.73 19.88
N ILE A 218 24.29 -9.05 18.79
CA ILE A 218 23.33 -8.57 17.78
C ILE A 218 22.58 -9.76 17.16
N ASN A 219 23.30 -10.81 16.76
CA ASN A 219 22.69 -12.00 16.17
C ASN A 219 21.77 -12.74 17.15
N GLU A 220 22.15 -12.83 18.43
CA GLU A 220 21.33 -13.41 19.49
C GLU A 220 20.06 -12.56 19.73
N TYR A 221 20.19 -11.23 19.83
CA TYR A 221 19.05 -10.31 19.95
C TYR A 221 18.07 -10.45 18.77
N ILE A 222 18.57 -10.44 17.53
CA ILE A 222 17.74 -10.59 16.32
C ILE A 222 17.07 -11.96 16.28
N LEU A 223 17.79 -13.04 16.62
CA LEU A 223 17.25 -14.39 16.64
C LEU A 223 16.11 -14.51 17.65
N ILE A 224 16.33 -14.04 18.87
CA ILE A 224 15.33 -14.11 19.96
C ILE A 224 14.12 -13.25 19.61
N GLY A 225 14.33 -12.03 19.10
CA GLY A 225 13.24 -11.15 18.67
C GLY A 225 12.41 -11.77 17.56
N THR A 226 13.06 -12.39 16.57
CA THR A 226 12.38 -13.07 15.46
C THR A 226 11.57 -14.27 15.95
N MET A 227 12.17 -15.17 16.71
CA MET A 227 11.48 -16.37 17.19
C MET A 227 10.31 -16.03 18.11
N THR A 228 10.47 -15.05 18.98
CA THR A 228 9.40 -14.53 19.84
C THR A 228 8.27 -13.95 19.00
N SER A 229 8.59 -13.07 18.05
CA SER A 229 7.63 -12.44 17.15
C SER A 229 6.83 -13.47 16.35
N PHE A 230 7.51 -14.46 15.79
CA PHE A 230 6.89 -15.49 14.95
C PHE A 230 6.00 -16.38 15.80
N SER A 231 6.45 -16.84 16.96
CA SER A 231 5.67 -17.69 17.86
C SER A 231 4.37 -17.02 18.29
N ILE A 232 4.45 -15.76 18.75
CA ILE A 232 3.27 -15.00 19.20
C ILE A 232 2.33 -14.73 18.02
N THR A 233 2.86 -14.34 16.85
CA THR A 233 2.04 -14.03 15.67
C THR A 233 1.38 -15.28 15.09
N ILE A 234 2.05 -16.43 15.09
CA ILE A 234 1.48 -17.69 14.64
C ILE A 234 0.37 -18.15 15.58
N ALA A 235 0.61 -18.16 16.89
CA ALA A 235 -0.40 -18.55 17.87
C ALA A 235 -1.65 -17.66 17.77
N PHE A 236 -1.47 -16.34 17.72
CA PHE A 236 -2.56 -15.40 17.56
C PHE A 236 -3.26 -15.53 16.19
N GLY A 237 -2.51 -15.66 15.10
CA GLY A 237 -3.07 -15.82 13.77
C GLY A 237 -3.91 -17.09 13.63
N LEU A 238 -3.48 -18.21 14.22
CA LEU A 238 -4.25 -19.45 14.26
C LEU A 238 -5.56 -19.28 15.06
N PHE A 239 -5.50 -18.56 16.18
CA PHE A 239 -6.68 -18.21 16.97
C PHE A 239 -7.67 -17.36 16.17
N ILE A 240 -7.18 -16.32 15.49
CA ILE A 240 -8.01 -15.46 14.62
C ILE A 240 -8.61 -16.26 13.47
N LYS A 241 -7.83 -17.13 12.82
CA LYS A 241 -8.34 -17.98 11.75
C LYS A 241 -9.47 -18.89 12.25
N MET A 242 -9.28 -19.53 13.40
CA MET A 242 -10.34 -20.35 14.03
C MET A 242 -11.62 -19.56 14.31
N LEU A 243 -11.51 -18.30 14.73
CA LEU A 243 -12.68 -17.44 14.93
C LEU A 243 -13.34 -17.08 13.59
N ILE A 244 -12.57 -16.71 12.57
CA ILE A 244 -13.09 -16.40 11.22
C ILE A 244 -13.83 -17.60 10.62
N ASP A 245 -13.30 -18.81 10.79
CA ASP A 245 -13.89 -20.05 10.29
C ASP A 245 -15.22 -20.43 10.99
N ARG A 246 -15.48 -19.86 12.18
CA ARG A 246 -16.71 -20.11 12.97
C ARG A 246 -17.80 -19.06 12.78
N LEU A 247 -17.43 -17.85 12.37
CA LEU A 247 -18.36 -16.80 11.94
C LEU A 247 -18.88 -17.12 10.53
#